data_AF-A0AAW0URA2-F1
#
_entry.id   AF-A0AAW0URA2-F1
#
_cell.length_a   1.000
_cell.length_b   1.000
_cell.length_c   1.000
_cell.angle_alpha   90.00
_cell.angle_beta   90.00
_cell.angle_gamma   90.00
#
_symmetry.space_group_name_H-M   'P 1'
#
loop_
_entity.id
_entity.type
_entity.pdbx_description
1 polymer ?
#
loop_
_entity_poly.entity_id
_entity_poly.type
_entity_poly.pdbx_seq_one_letter_code
_entity_poly.pdbx_strand_id
1 'polypeptide(L)'
;MRTLKNRSTVLETVGMLLGQDSRLLKPERTAVRMVMLMWLILGLVITTGYKSNLIAFLSIPKYPDRPENVEELARANAYLKESHIPAYRSITSRIDTVTTELEGLQHISEHRKAFFSERYGTMLLIAEHFTAPDGSPRLYVARQNVFPHHSAWIMPHDAPYKPAMDRALRLVIQSGLKEKFMDDMLREAWQEIRLRKKHQKINSEKRNQEEDANNDQSNILPKPLSLSHVQGAFWILLLGILVGGKLRKSGNCFKEFEFPAVEALPVATEDVRRSEEAARGISSSLLKPFVLYAGTTRTDSD
;
A
#
# COMPACT_ATOMS: atom_id res chain seq x y z
N MET A 1 -48.48 12.24 -10.69
CA MET A 1 -48.16 10.91 -11.26
C MET A 1 -46.79 10.81 -11.96
N ARG A 2 -46.22 11.86 -12.58
CA ARG A 2 -44.91 11.79 -13.26
C ARG A 2 -43.68 11.62 -12.33
N THR A 3 -43.77 12.06 -11.08
CA THR A 3 -42.64 12.04 -10.13
C THR A 3 -42.29 10.66 -9.58
N LEU A 4 -43.26 9.72 -9.53
CA LEU A 4 -43.01 8.34 -9.10
C LEU A 4 -42.25 7.53 -10.17
N LYS A 5 -42.46 7.84 -11.45
CA LYS A 5 -41.80 7.15 -12.58
C LYS A 5 -40.28 7.38 -12.61
N ASN A 6 -39.84 8.58 -12.26
CA ASN A 6 -38.41 8.94 -12.26
C ASN A 6 -37.63 8.32 -11.10
N ARG A 7 -38.29 7.96 -9.99
CA ARG A 7 -37.63 7.32 -8.84
C ARG A 7 -37.26 5.86 -9.11
N SER A 8 -38.07 5.14 -9.91
CA SER A 8 -37.79 3.75 -10.30
C SER A 8 -36.55 3.66 -11.19
N THR A 9 -36.43 4.57 -12.17
CA THR A 9 -35.35 4.51 -13.16
C THR A 9 -33.97 4.74 -12.54
N VAL A 10 -33.85 5.64 -11.56
CA VAL A 10 -32.56 5.88 -10.88
C VAL A 10 -32.11 4.64 -10.10
N LEU A 11 -33.02 4.03 -9.35
CA LEU A 11 -32.72 2.82 -8.58
C LEU A 11 -32.31 1.66 -9.49
N GLU A 12 -32.98 1.51 -10.64
CA GLU A 12 -32.65 0.52 -11.66
C GLU A 12 -31.25 0.76 -12.26
N THR A 13 -30.92 2.00 -12.65
CA THR A 13 -29.59 2.33 -13.20
C THR A 13 -28.45 2.07 -12.21
N VAL A 14 -28.67 2.33 -10.92
CA VAL A 14 -27.71 2.05 -9.85
C VAL A 14 -27.62 0.54 -9.57
N GLY A 15 -28.75 -0.17 -9.58
CA GLY A 15 -28.80 -1.63 -9.43
C GLY A 15 -28.03 -2.35 -10.55
N MET A 16 -28.20 -1.92 -11.80
CA MET A 16 -27.45 -2.45 -12.94
C MET A 16 -25.94 -2.17 -12.81
N LEU A 17 -25.55 -1.00 -12.29
CA LEU A 17 -24.14 -0.68 -12.04
C LEU A 17 -23.52 -1.58 -10.95
N LEU A 18 -24.31 -1.95 -9.95
CA LEU A 18 -23.91 -2.86 -8.87
C LEU A 18 -23.96 -4.34 -9.29
N GLY A 19 -24.34 -4.65 -10.53
CA GLY A 19 -24.50 -6.02 -11.01
C GLY A 19 -25.66 -6.78 -10.36
N GLN A 20 -26.63 -6.06 -9.78
CA GLN A 20 -27.85 -6.69 -9.29
C GLN A 20 -28.76 -6.99 -10.47
N ASP A 21 -29.31 -8.20 -10.50
CA ASP A 21 -30.35 -8.57 -11.47
C ASP A 21 -31.58 -7.71 -11.23
N SER A 22 -31.68 -6.60 -11.96
CA SER A 22 -32.91 -5.87 -12.09
C SER A 22 -33.89 -6.79 -12.82
N ARG A 23 -35.00 -7.13 -12.15
CA ARG A 23 -36.14 -7.86 -12.72
C ARG A 23 -36.77 -6.98 -13.81
N LEU A 24 -36.12 -6.95 -14.97
CA LEU A 24 -36.38 -6.00 -16.04
C LEU A 24 -37.69 -6.32 -16.74
N LEU A 25 -38.59 -5.34 -16.75
CA LEU A 25 -39.47 -5.10 -17.90
C LEU A 25 -38.58 -4.92 -19.12
N LYS A 26 -38.76 -5.74 -20.16
CA LYS A 26 -38.06 -5.58 -21.45
C LYS A 26 -38.38 -4.18 -22.01
N PRO A 27 -37.40 -3.26 -22.14
CA PRO A 27 -37.69 -1.96 -22.72
C PRO A 27 -38.15 -2.15 -24.17
N GLU A 28 -39.33 -1.65 -24.50
CA GLU A 28 -39.93 -1.81 -25.84
C GLU A 28 -39.21 -0.97 -26.89
N ARG A 29 -38.63 0.18 -26.51
CA ARG A 29 -37.96 1.10 -27.44
C ARG A 29 -36.48 0.74 -27.64
N THR A 30 -36.07 0.65 -28.91
CA THR A 30 -34.69 0.36 -29.35
C THR A 30 -33.67 1.35 -28.81
N ALA A 31 -34.00 2.65 -28.76
CA ALA A 31 -33.11 3.68 -28.22
C ALA A 31 -32.75 3.43 -26.74
N VAL A 32 -33.72 3.00 -25.93
CA VAL A 32 -33.50 2.70 -24.50
C VAL A 32 -32.60 1.47 -24.35
N ARG A 33 -32.73 0.47 -25.24
CA ARG A 33 -31.84 -0.71 -25.25
C ARG A 33 -30.39 -0.32 -25.53
N MET A 34 -30.14 0.56 -26.49
CA MET A 34 -28.79 1.03 -26.80
C MET A 34 -28.16 1.78 -25.62
N VAL A 35 -28.93 2.66 -24.97
CA VAL A 35 -28.46 3.37 -23.76
C VAL A 35 -28.16 2.40 -22.62
N MET A 36 -29.02 1.39 -22.39
CA MET A 36 -28.79 0.36 -21.37
C MET A 36 -27.55 -0.50 -21.67
N LEU A 37 -27.34 -0.89 -22.93
CA LEU A 37 -26.14 -1.63 -23.32
C LEU A 37 -24.87 -0.81 -23.12
N MET A 38 -24.89 0.48 -23.52
CA MET A 38 -23.79 1.39 -23.29
C MET A 38 -23.51 1.56 -21.78
N TRP A 39 -24.56 1.67 -20.96
CA TRP A 39 -24.46 1.74 -19.50
C TRP A 39 -23.86 0.47 -18.89
N LEU A 40 -24.25 -0.71 -19.38
CA LEU A 40 -23.69 -1.99 -18.92
C LEU A 40 -22.21 -2.11 -19.28
N ILE A 41 -21.80 -1.71 -20.48
CA ILE A 41 -20.38 -1.69 -20.87
C ILE A 41 -19.59 -0.74 -19.97
N LEU A 42 -20.12 0.45 -19.69
CA LEU A 42 -19.50 1.41 -18.78
C LEU A 42 -19.34 0.82 -17.36
N GLY A 43 -20.40 0.23 -16.81
CA GLY A 43 -20.36 -0.42 -15.50
C GLY A 43 -19.35 -1.57 -15.44
N LEU A 44 -19.26 -2.36 -16.52
CA LEU A 44 -18.28 -3.44 -16.64
C LEU A 44 -16.84 -2.91 -16.61
N VAL A 45 -16.54 -1.83 -17.35
CA VAL A 45 -15.21 -1.21 -17.38
C VAL A 45 -14.82 -0.65 -16.01
N ILE A 46 -15.74 0.05 -15.34
CA ILE A 46 -15.49 0.62 -14.00
C ILE A 46 -15.23 -0.52 -12.99
N THR A 47 -16.06 -1.56 -13.01
CA THR A 47 -15.95 -2.67 -12.04
C THR A 47 -14.68 -3.48 -12.26
N THR A 48 -14.30 -3.74 -13.51
CA THR A 48 -13.06 -4.46 -13.84
C THR A 48 -11.82 -3.64 -13.48
N GLY A 49 -11.80 -2.34 -13.79
CA GLY A 49 -10.70 -1.44 -13.41
C GLY A 49 -10.55 -1.26 -11.90
N TYR A 50 -11.65 -1.16 -11.16
CA TYR A 50 -11.59 -1.11 -9.69
C TYR A 50 -11.05 -2.42 -9.11
N LYS A 51 -11.54 -3.58 -9.59
CA LYS A 51 -11.07 -4.89 -9.11
C LYS A 51 -9.59 -5.11 -9.40
N SER A 52 -9.11 -4.77 -10.61
CA SER A 52 -7.70 -4.93 -10.95
C SER A 52 -6.79 -4.04 -10.11
N ASN A 53 -7.19 -2.78 -9.89
CA ASN A 53 -6.47 -1.86 -9.03
C ASN A 53 -6.44 -2.35 -7.58
N LEU A 54 -7.57 -2.84 -7.07
CA LEU A 54 -7.64 -3.42 -5.73
C LEU A 54 -6.73 -4.66 -5.59
N ILE A 55 -6.71 -5.55 -6.58
CA ILE A 55 -5.80 -6.70 -6.59
C ILE A 55 -4.34 -6.25 -6.61
N ALA A 56 -4.00 -5.22 -7.38
CA ALA A 56 -2.65 -4.66 -7.40
C ALA A 56 -2.25 -4.04 -6.05
N PHE A 57 -3.16 -3.33 -5.39
CA PHE A 57 -2.90 -2.80 -4.05
C PHE A 57 -2.80 -3.88 -2.98
N LEU A 58 -3.57 -4.96 -3.10
CA LEU A 58 -3.51 -6.09 -2.17
C LEU A 58 -2.30 -7.00 -2.42
N SER A 59 -1.76 -7.01 -3.64
CA SER A 59 -0.58 -7.80 -3.98
C SER A 59 0.74 -7.14 -3.57
N ILE A 60 0.75 -5.82 -3.38
CA ILE A 60 1.92 -5.09 -2.88
C ILE A 60 1.90 -5.14 -1.34
N PRO A 61 2.75 -5.96 -0.70
CA PRO A 61 2.88 -5.92 0.75
C PRO A 61 3.34 -4.52 1.17
N LYS A 62 2.55 -3.87 2.03
CA LYS A 62 2.95 -2.61 2.65
C LYS A 62 4.04 -2.91 3.67
N TYR A 63 5.29 -2.74 3.25
CA TYR A 63 6.41 -2.78 4.18
C TYR A 63 6.35 -1.53 5.07
N PRO A 64 6.67 -1.64 6.37
CA PRO A 64 6.85 -0.46 7.20
C PRO A 64 7.91 0.44 6.57
N ASP A 65 7.73 1.75 6.69
CA ASP A 65 8.68 2.74 6.17
C ASP A 65 10.06 2.42 6.76
N ARG A 66 10.99 2.08 5.86
CA ARG A 66 12.34 1.67 6.22
C ARG A 66 13.16 2.94 6.33
N PRO A 67 13.82 3.22 7.46
CA PRO A 67 14.76 4.34 7.53
C PRO A 67 15.89 4.07 6.54
N GLU A 68 15.95 4.84 5.46
CA GLU A 68 17.03 4.75 4.47
C GLU A 68 18.15 5.75 4.79
N ASN A 69 17.81 6.83 5.49
CA ASN A 69 18.71 7.93 5.80
C ASN A 69 19.06 7.98 7.29
N VAL A 70 20.23 8.53 7.59
CA VAL A 70 20.72 8.71 8.97
C VAL A 70 19.78 9.62 9.77
N GLU A 71 19.15 10.61 9.14
CA GLU A 71 18.21 11.53 9.79
C GLU A 71 16.89 10.86 10.17
N GLU A 72 16.38 9.96 9.32
CA GLU A 72 15.22 9.15 9.62
C GLU A 72 15.54 8.15 10.71
N LEU A 73 16.75 7.59 10.69
CA LEU A 73 17.24 6.68 11.70
C LEU A 73 17.49 7.38 13.05
N ALA A 74 17.91 8.65 13.03
CA ALA A 74 18.03 9.50 14.21
C ALA A 74 16.65 9.79 14.81
N ARG A 75 15.64 10.09 13.97
CA ARG A 75 14.23 10.16 14.40
C ARG A 75 13.72 8.81 14.93
N ALA A 76 14.23 7.71 14.41
CA ALA A 76 13.89 6.35 14.82
C ALA A 76 14.75 5.79 15.98
N ASN A 77 15.51 6.63 16.69
CA ASN A 77 16.32 6.25 17.88
C ASN A 77 17.47 5.25 17.63
N ALA A 78 18.39 5.47 16.68
CA ALA A 78 19.63 4.66 16.59
C ALA A 78 20.92 5.44 16.90
N TYR A 79 22.02 4.71 17.14
CA TYR A 79 23.11 5.05 18.06
C TYR A 79 24.52 4.96 17.42
N LEU A 80 25.49 5.86 17.69
CA LEU A 80 26.82 5.93 17.02
C LEU A 80 27.88 6.74 17.77
N LYS A 81 29.03 6.12 18.15
CA LYS A 81 29.97 6.60 19.18
C LYS A 81 31.11 7.34 18.49
N GLU A 82 31.32 8.59 18.90
CA GLU A 82 32.48 9.42 18.53
C GLU A 82 32.42 10.06 17.14
N SER A 83 31.45 10.97 16.94
CA SER A 83 31.51 11.91 15.82
C SER A 83 31.55 13.37 16.33
N HIS A 84 32.36 14.20 15.68
CA HIS A 84 32.45 15.64 15.92
C HIS A 84 31.17 16.41 15.53
N ILE A 85 30.25 15.75 14.83
CA ILE A 85 28.96 16.32 14.43
C ILE A 85 27.96 16.12 15.59
N PRO A 86 27.32 17.18 16.10
CA PRO A 86 26.47 17.14 17.30
C PRO A 86 25.29 16.16 17.20
N ALA A 87 24.77 15.91 15.98
CA ALA A 87 23.73 14.92 15.72
C ALA A 87 24.13 13.50 16.12
N TYR A 88 25.40 13.14 16.02
CA TYR A 88 25.87 11.79 16.38
C TYR A 88 26.18 11.64 17.87
N ARG A 89 26.38 12.74 18.63
CA ARG A 89 26.72 12.66 20.06
C ARG A 89 25.54 12.19 20.92
N SER A 90 24.31 12.61 20.60
CA SER A 90 23.10 12.10 21.26
C SER A 90 22.93 10.60 21.01
N ILE A 91 23.22 10.21 19.79
CA ILE A 91 23.20 8.88 19.20
C ILE A 91 24.29 7.98 19.86
N THR A 92 25.53 8.47 20.07
CA THR A 92 26.66 7.80 20.76
C THR A 92 26.30 7.19 22.10
N SER A 93 25.57 7.95 22.93
CA SER A 93 25.40 7.64 24.35
C SER A 93 24.60 6.36 24.64
N ARG A 94 23.97 5.76 23.63
CA ARG A 94 23.00 4.67 23.75
C ARG A 94 23.37 3.42 22.93
N ILE A 95 24.60 3.32 22.40
CA ILE A 95 25.07 2.12 21.69
C ILE A 95 25.47 1.03 22.67
N ASP A 96 24.91 -0.15 22.48
CA ASP A 96 25.42 -1.41 23.01
C ASP A 96 26.47 -1.97 22.04
N THR A 97 27.70 -2.18 22.51
CA THR A 97 28.75 -2.82 21.71
C THR A 97 28.58 -4.32 21.78
N VAL A 98 28.56 -4.99 20.63
CA VAL A 98 28.47 -6.44 20.52
C VAL A 98 29.83 -7.01 20.12
N THR A 99 30.15 -8.19 20.63
CA THR A 99 31.48 -8.80 20.43
C THR A 99 31.66 -9.38 19.02
N THR A 100 30.58 -9.91 18.44
CA THR A 100 30.59 -10.51 17.11
C THR A 100 29.45 -9.97 16.24
N GLU A 101 29.68 -9.85 14.93
CA GLU A 101 28.66 -9.37 13.99
C GLU A 101 27.44 -10.29 13.93
N LEU A 102 27.68 -11.61 14.02
CA LEU A 102 26.60 -12.60 14.01
C LEU A 102 25.67 -12.44 15.21
N GLU A 103 26.23 -12.29 16.42
CA GLU A 103 25.46 -12.01 17.65
C GLU A 103 24.70 -10.68 17.52
N GLY A 104 25.32 -9.66 16.92
CA GLY A 104 24.67 -8.37 16.67
C GLY A 104 23.45 -8.51 15.78
N LEU A 105 23.58 -9.25 14.67
CA LEU A 105 22.47 -9.52 13.75
C LEU A 105 21.37 -10.38 14.39
N GLN A 106 21.73 -11.35 15.23
CA GLN A 106 20.75 -12.13 16.00
C GLN A 106 19.95 -11.23 16.95
N HIS A 107 20.66 -10.37 17.69
CA HIS A 107 20.04 -9.47 18.64
C HIS A 107 19.07 -8.47 17.98
N ILE A 108 19.39 -7.98 16.77
CA ILE A 108 18.45 -7.16 15.97
C ILE A 108 17.18 -7.92 15.61
N SER A 109 17.33 -9.17 15.15
CA SER A 109 16.20 -9.99 14.71
C SER A 109 15.18 -10.17 15.82
N GLU A 110 15.63 -10.16 17.08
CA GLU A 110 14.77 -10.31 18.26
C GLU A 110 14.25 -8.97 18.78
N HIS A 111 15.11 -7.94 18.86
CA HIS A 111 14.81 -6.71 19.58
C HIS A 111 14.38 -5.52 18.70
N ARG A 112 14.25 -5.71 17.37
CA ARG A 112 13.89 -4.65 16.40
C ARG A 112 14.80 -3.41 16.51
N LYS A 113 16.09 -3.62 16.74
CA LYS A 113 17.12 -2.56 16.80
C LYS A 113 17.79 -2.38 15.42
N ALA A 114 18.60 -1.34 15.26
CA ALA A 114 19.49 -1.19 14.12
C ALA A 114 20.92 -1.62 14.51
N PHE A 115 21.72 -2.05 13.54
CA PHE A 115 23.12 -2.42 13.71
C PHE A 115 23.96 -1.81 12.62
N PHE A 116 25.15 -1.38 13.01
CA PHE A 116 26.13 -0.76 12.13
C PHE A 116 27.31 -1.70 11.99
N SER A 117 27.60 -2.10 10.75
CA SER A 117 28.77 -2.90 10.41
C SER A 117 29.16 -2.61 8.95
N GLU A 118 30.25 -3.22 8.49
CA GLU A 118 30.65 -3.22 7.09
C GLU A 118 29.53 -3.80 6.22
N ARG A 119 29.19 -3.07 5.16
CA ARG A 119 28.09 -3.39 4.25
C ARG A 119 28.18 -4.79 3.65
N TYR A 120 29.32 -5.13 3.06
CA TYR A 120 29.44 -6.38 2.30
C TYR A 120 29.52 -7.61 3.20
N GLY A 121 30.31 -7.55 4.28
CA GLY A 121 30.35 -8.60 5.30
C GLY A 121 28.96 -8.86 5.88
N THR A 122 28.24 -7.79 6.24
CA THR A 122 26.86 -7.91 6.73
C THR A 122 25.91 -8.53 5.70
N MET A 123 25.99 -8.13 4.42
CA MET A 123 25.15 -8.72 3.37
C MET A 123 25.40 -10.23 3.21
N LEU A 124 26.66 -10.66 3.31
CA LEU A 124 27.03 -12.07 3.25
C LEU A 124 26.48 -12.84 4.46
N LEU A 125 26.65 -12.32 5.67
CA LEU A 125 26.11 -12.93 6.89
C LEU A 125 24.57 -13.01 6.88
N ILE A 126 23.90 -11.96 6.37
CA ILE A 126 22.45 -11.96 6.19
C ILE A 126 22.02 -13.04 5.20
N ALA A 127 22.73 -13.14 4.07
CA ALA A 127 22.45 -14.17 3.08
C ALA A 127 22.57 -15.57 3.72
N GLU A 128 23.67 -15.84 4.42
CA GLU A 128 23.99 -17.15 4.97
C GLU A 128 23.08 -17.55 6.13
N HIS A 129 22.86 -16.68 7.11
CA HIS A 129 22.21 -17.05 8.38
C HIS A 129 20.79 -16.50 8.54
N PHE A 130 20.42 -15.42 7.84
CA PHE A 130 19.15 -14.71 8.06
C PHE A 130 18.20 -14.77 6.87
N THR A 131 18.45 -15.63 5.90
CA THR A 131 17.53 -15.85 4.78
C THR A 131 16.52 -16.95 5.10
N ALA A 132 15.23 -16.61 5.10
CA ALA A 132 14.14 -17.53 5.37
C ALA A 132 14.03 -18.67 4.31
N PRO A 133 13.28 -19.75 4.60
CA PRO A 133 13.17 -20.92 3.70
C PRO A 133 12.57 -20.63 2.32
N ASP A 134 11.82 -19.54 2.21
CA ASP A 134 11.27 -18.97 0.96
C ASP A 134 12.33 -18.24 0.12
N GLY A 135 13.52 -17.98 0.67
CA GLY A 135 14.59 -17.23 0.04
C GLY A 135 14.54 -15.72 0.31
N SER A 136 13.59 -15.24 1.12
CA SER A 136 13.54 -13.83 1.49
C SER A 136 14.50 -13.53 2.65
N PRO A 137 15.31 -12.46 2.58
CA PRO A 137 16.15 -12.06 3.71
C PRO A 137 15.27 -11.46 4.81
N ARG A 138 15.46 -11.93 6.06
CA ARG A 138 14.72 -11.41 7.23
C ARG A 138 15.24 -10.05 7.68
N LEU A 139 16.50 -9.77 7.39
CA LEU A 139 17.17 -8.51 7.66
C LEU A 139 17.48 -7.81 6.34
N TYR A 140 17.52 -6.49 6.36
CA TYR A 140 17.89 -5.69 5.20
C TYR A 140 19.03 -4.75 5.57
N VAL A 141 19.83 -4.39 4.56
CA VAL A 141 20.87 -3.39 4.70
C VAL A 141 20.35 -2.08 4.13
N ALA A 142 20.53 -0.98 4.87
CA ALA A 142 20.11 0.34 4.42
C ALA A 142 20.82 0.73 3.11
N ARG A 143 20.15 1.52 2.28
CA ARG A 143 20.67 1.92 0.97
C ARG A 143 21.88 2.85 1.12
N GLN A 144 21.78 3.81 2.02
CA GLN A 144 22.83 4.77 2.30
C GLN A 144 23.82 4.22 3.33
N ASN A 145 25.10 4.47 3.08
CA ASN A 145 26.13 4.20 4.08
C ASN A 145 26.11 5.34 5.10
N VAL A 146 25.98 5.00 6.37
CA VAL A 146 25.98 6.00 7.45
C VAL A 146 27.36 6.63 7.65
N PHE A 147 28.41 5.86 7.37
CA PHE A 147 29.79 6.34 7.28
C PHE A 147 30.46 5.78 6.03
N PRO A 148 31.22 6.61 5.30
CA PRO A 148 32.15 6.10 4.31
C PRO A 148 33.23 5.31 5.06
N HIS A 149 33.21 3.99 4.91
CA HIS A 149 34.29 3.15 5.40
C HIS A 149 35.37 3.03 4.32
N HIS A 150 36.63 3.25 4.71
CA HIS A 150 37.77 3.09 3.83
C HIS A 150 38.61 1.91 4.31
N SER A 151 38.64 0.85 3.50
CA SER A 151 39.57 -0.25 3.71
C SER A 151 40.92 0.10 3.07
N ALA A 152 42.00 -0.01 3.83
CA ALA A 152 43.34 0.26 3.36
C ALA A 152 44.27 -0.90 3.76
N TRP A 153 45.32 -1.12 2.96
CA TRP A 153 46.39 -2.03 3.34
C TRP A 153 47.40 -1.33 4.24
N ILE A 154 47.65 -1.91 5.39
CA ILE A 154 48.65 -1.43 6.34
C ILE A 154 50.01 -1.89 5.84
N MET A 155 50.90 -0.94 5.58
CA MET A 155 52.28 -1.21 5.15
C MET A 155 53.25 -0.48 6.08
N PRO A 156 54.46 -1.04 6.29
CA PRO A 156 55.52 -0.33 7.00
C PRO A 156 55.81 1.03 6.37
N HIS A 157 56.17 1.99 7.22
CA HIS A 157 56.71 3.27 6.76
C HIS A 157 57.93 2.99 5.86
N ASP A 158 58.00 3.67 4.70
CA ASP A 158 59.06 3.52 3.69
C ASP A 158 59.16 2.18 2.95
N ALA A 159 58.07 1.40 2.88
CA ALA A 159 58.04 0.20 2.05
C ALA A 159 58.38 0.53 0.56
N PRO A 160 59.47 0.00 -0.02
CA PRO A 160 59.93 0.38 -1.36
C PRO A 160 58.93 -0.03 -2.47
N TYR A 161 58.05 -0.99 -2.18
CA TYR A 161 57.01 -1.46 -3.09
C TYR A 161 55.70 -0.65 -3.03
N LYS A 162 55.55 0.29 -2.09
CA LYS A 162 54.30 1.07 -1.94
C LYS A 162 53.85 1.76 -3.23
N PRO A 163 54.71 2.49 -3.98
CA PRO A 163 54.27 3.15 -5.21
C PRO A 163 53.82 2.18 -6.32
N ALA A 164 54.41 0.98 -6.36
CA ALA A 164 53.99 -0.05 -7.29
C ALA A 164 52.62 -0.62 -6.90
N MET A 165 52.41 -0.88 -5.61
CA MET A 165 51.14 -1.38 -5.09
C MET A 165 50.00 -0.36 -5.25
N ASP A 166 50.24 0.91 -4.95
CA ASP A 166 49.25 1.98 -5.10
C ASP A 166 48.79 2.11 -6.56
N ARG A 167 49.71 1.97 -7.52
CA ARG A 167 49.36 1.95 -8.96
C ARG A 167 48.51 0.74 -9.31
N ALA A 168 48.89 -0.45 -8.85
CA ALA A 168 48.12 -1.67 -9.11
C ALA A 168 46.71 -1.57 -8.51
N LEU A 169 46.59 -1.13 -7.26
CA LEU A 169 45.30 -0.97 -6.58
C LEU A 169 44.41 0.06 -7.30
N ARG A 170 45.00 1.17 -7.76
CA ARG A 170 44.27 2.16 -8.55
C ARG A 170 43.75 1.57 -9.86
N LEU A 171 44.53 0.75 -10.56
CA LEU A 171 44.08 0.06 -11.78
C LEU A 171 42.94 -0.93 -11.50
N VAL A 172 43.00 -1.66 -10.39
CA VAL A 172 41.92 -2.56 -9.96
C VAL A 172 40.63 -1.80 -9.68
N ILE A 173 40.71 -0.63 -9.02
CA ILE A 173 39.55 0.22 -8.76
C ILE A 173 39.04 0.86 -10.06
N GLN A 174 39.92 1.43 -10.88
CA GLN A 174 39.54 2.09 -12.14
C GLN A 174 38.94 1.14 -13.17
N SER A 175 39.33 -0.14 -13.14
CA SER A 175 38.74 -1.16 -14.01
C SER A 175 37.38 -1.67 -13.51
N GLY A 176 36.93 -1.27 -12.32
CA GLY A 176 35.70 -1.79 -11.70
C GLY A 176 35.82 -3.24 -11.24
N LEU A 177 37.05 -3.78 -11.16
CA LEU A 177 37.28 -5.19 -10.83
C LEU A 177 36.90 -5.49 -9.38
N LYS A 178 37.05 -4.52 -8.48
CA LYS A 178 36.62 -4.61 -7.08
C LYS A 178 35.11 -4.85 -6.99
N GLU A 179 34.32 -3.99 -7.62
CA GLU A 179 32.85 -4.06 -7.59
C GLU A 179 32.36 -5.37 -8.19
N LYS A 180 32.95 -5.77 -9.33
CA LYS A 180 32.66 -7.06 -9.95
C LYS A 180 32.95 -8.23 -9.00
N PHE A 181 34.12 -8.24 -8.37
CA PHE A 181 34.51 -9.32 -7.46
C PHE A 181 33.55 -9.43 -6.25
N MET A 182 33.15 -8.30 -5.67
CA MET A 182 32.19 -8.28 -4.57
C MET A 182 30.81 -8.79 -4.99
N ASP A 183 30.34 -8.37 -6.17
CA ASP A 183 29.07 -8.83 -6.73
C ASP A 183 29.10 -10.33 -7.04
N ASP A 184 30.21 -10.83 -7.59
CA ASP A 184 30.39 -12.23 -7.93
C ASP A 184 30.42 -13.09 -6.65
N MET A 185 31.15 -12.67 -5.62
CA MET A 185 31.15 -13.35 -4.30
C MET A 185 29.76 -13.39 -3.67
N LEU A 186 29.02 -12.28 -3.70
CA LEU A 186 27.65 -12.26 -3.19
C LEU A 186 26.76 -13.21 -4.01
N ARG A 187 26.82 -13.14 -5.35
CA ARG A 187 26.04 -14.02 -6.23
C ARG A 187 26.33 -15.48 -5.95
N GLU A 188 27.59 -15.86 -5.80
CA GLU A 188 28.02 -17.22 -5.50
C GLU A 188 27.47 -17.67 -4.14
N ALA A 189 27.60 -16.86 -3.09
CA ALA A 189 27.03 -17.17 -1.79
C ALA A 189 25.50 -17.38 -1.87
N TRP A 190 24.78 -16.48 -2.56
CA TRP A 190 23.34 -16.62 -2.79
C TRP A 190 22.98 -17.90 -3.56
N GLN A 191 23.78 -18.28 -4.56
CA GLN A 191 23.59 -19.51 -5.32
C GLN A 191 23.81 -20.74 -4.44
N GLU A 192 24.89 -20.76 -3.65
CA GLU A 192 25.20 -21.86 -2.76
C GLU A 192 24.10 -22.07 -1.71
N ILE A 193 23.58 -20.98 -1.13
CA ILE A 193 22.46 -21.04 -0.19
C ILE A 193 21.21 -21.63 -0.85
N ARG A 194 20.89 -21.23 -2.09
CA ARG A 194 19.76 -21.80 -2.84
C ARG A 194 19.96 -23.29 -3.09
N LEU A 195 21.17 -23.71 -3.44
CA LEU A 195 21.50 -25.12 -3.65
C LEU A 195 21.38 -25.92 -2.35
N ARG A 196 21.98 -25.45 -1.25
CA ARG A 196 21.87 -26.09 0.08
C ARG A 196 20.40 -26.23 0.51
N LYS A 197 19.58 -25.20 0.26
CA LYS A 197 18.13 -25.25 0.53
C LYS A 197 17.38 -26.23 -0.35
N LYS A 198 17.71 -26.33 -1.65
CA LYS A 198 17.11 -27.33 -2.54
C LYS A 198 17.41 -28.74 -2.05
N HIS A 199 18.66 -29.00 -1.62
CA HIS A 199 19.03 -30.28 -1.04
C HIS A 199 18.30 -30.55 0.29
N GLN A 200 18.17 -29.55 1.17
CA GLN A 200 17.39 -29.69 2.40
C GLN A 200 15.90 -29.97 2.13
N LYS A 201 15.27 -29.27 1.17
CA LYS A 201 13.87 -29.53 0.79
C LYS A 201 13.68 -30.93 0.23
N ILE A 202 14.57 -31.37 -0.65
CA ILE A 202 14.54 -32.74 -1.19
C ILE A 202 14.71 -33.76 -0.07
N ASN A 203 15.62 -33.51 0.88
CA ASN A 203 15.83 -34.41 2.02
C ASN A 203 14.64 -34.40 2.99
N SER A 204 14.01 -33.25 3.25
CA SER A 204 12.80 -33.16 4.07
C SER A 204 11.59 -33.75 3.36
N GLU A 205 11.45 -33.60 2.05
CA GLU A 205 10.38 -34.23 1.26
C GLU A 205 10.57 -35.75 1.21
N LYS A 206 11.80 -36.26 1.09
CA LYS A 206 12.08 -37.69 1.21
C LYS A 206 11.73 -38.22 2.59
N ARG A 207 12.12 -37.49 3.65
CA ARG A 207 11.81 -37.87 5.04
C ARG A 207 10.31 -37.79 5.33
N ASN A 208 9.63 -36.77 4.83
CA ASN A 208 8.20 -36.63 4.93
C ASN A 208 7.48 -37.65 4.05
N GLN A 209 7.99 -38.05 2.88
CA GLN A 209 7.40 -39.17 2.11
C GLN A 209 7.57 -40.52 2.83
N GLU A 210 8.63 -40.68 3.63
CA GLU A 210 8.81 -41.83 4.53
C GLU A 210 7.90 -41.75 5.77
N GLU A 211 7.55 -40.55 6.27
CA GLU A 211 6.63 -40.34 7.40
C GLU A 211 5.13 -40.24 6.99
N ASP A 212 4.82 -39.75 5.79
CA ASP A 212 3.49 -39.56 5.19
C ASP A 212 2.96 -40.85 4.53
N ALA A 213 3.77 -41.91 4.48
CA ALA A 213 3.24 -43.28 4.39
C ALA A 213 2.43 -43.66 5.67
N ASN A 214 2.41 -42.79 6.69
CA ASN A 214 1.72 -43.00 7.94
C ASN A 214 0.84 -41.84 8.44
N ASN A 215 0.79 -40.67 7.78
CA ASN A 215 -0.18 -39.65 8.18
C ASN A 215 -0.48 -38.63 7.07
N ASP A 216 -1.76 -38.44 6.78
CA ASP A 216 -2.27 -37.53 5.77
C ASP A 216 -2.10 -36.05 6.21
N GLN A 217 -1.39 -35.29 5.37
CA GLN A 217 -1.83 -34.02 4.81
C GLN A 217 -2.02 -32.80 5.75
N SER A 218 -1.10 -31.82 5.66
CA SER A 218 -1.42 -30.39 5.46
C SER A 218 -0.21 -29.47 5.66
N ASN A 219 -0.31 -28.27 5.06
CA ASN A 219 0.44 -27.05 5.36
C ASN A 219 1.43 -26.55 4.30
N ILE A 220 0.90 -26.26 3.10
CA ILE A 220 1.36 -25.09 2.35
C ILE A 220 0.11 -24.28 2.00
N LEU A 221 -0.43 -23.55 2.98
CA LEU A 221 -1.60 -22.70 2.79
C LEU A 221 -1.15 -21.26 2.48
N PRO A 222 -1.56 -20.65 1.36
CA PRO A 222 -1.31 -19.24 1.09
C PRO A 222 -1.93 -18.40 2.22
N LYS A 223 -1.19 -17.38 2.67
CA LYS A 223 -1.57 -16.52 3.81
C LYS A 223 -3.01 -16.02 3.62
N PRO A 224 -3.96 -16.48 4.45
CA PRO A 224 -5.38 -16.19 4.24
C PRO A 224 -5.64 -14.70 4.44
N LEU A 225 -6.54 -14.14 3.63
CA LEU A 225 -7.01 -12.76 3.80
C LEU A 225 -7.58 -12.61 5.22
N SER A 226 -6.87 -11.86 6.06
CA SER A 226 -7.33 -11.57 7.43
C SER A 226 -8.55 -10.64 7.38
N LEU A 227 -9.48 -10.85 8.32
CA LEU A 227 -10.68 -10.02 8.55
C LEU A 227 -10.36 -8.51 8.61
N SER A 228 -9.16 -8.15 9.07
CA SER A 228 -8.69 -6.76 9.14
C SER A 228 -8.72 -6.04 7.79
N HIS A 229 -8.58 -6.76 6.68
CA HIS A 229 -8.61 -6.19 5.32
C HIS A 229 -10.03 -5.92 4.81
N VAL A 230 -11.05 -6.59 5.37
CA VAL A 230 -12.45 -6.51 4.90
C VAL A 230 -13.30 -5.62 5.82
N GLN A 231 -12.76 -5.16 6.95
CA GLN A 231 -13.49 -4.37 7.95
C GLN A 231 -14.13 -3.09 7.38
N GLY A 232 -13.49 -2.43 6.42
CA GLY A 232 -14.04 -1.23 5.77
C GLY A 232 -15.39 -1.46 5.08
N ALA A 233 -15.58 -2.62 4.44
CA ALA A 233 -16.85 -2.97 3.79
C ALA A 233 -17.98 -3.13 4.81
N PHE A 234 -17.69 -3.71 5.98
CA PHE A 234 -18.65 -3.84 7.07
C PHE A 234 -19.06 -2.49 7.66
N TRP A 235 -18.13 -1.54 7.77
CA TRP A 235 -18.45 -0.18 8.23
C TRP A 235 -19.40 0.54 7.28
N ILE A 236 -19.17 0.43 5.96
CA ILE A 236 -20.06 1.01 4.95
C ILE A 236 -21.46 0.38 5.01
N LEU A 237 -21.53 -0.95 5.17
CA LEU A 237 -22.80 -1.67 5.32
C LEU A 237 -23.55 -1.22 6.58
N LEU A 238 -22.87 -1.14 7.72
CA LEU A 238 -23.46 -0.70 8.98
C LEU A 238 -23.99 0.73 8.89
N LEU A 239 -23.22 1.63 8.27
CA LEU A 239 -23.64 3.01 8.03
C LEU A 239 -24.87 3.07 7.10
N GLY A 240 -24.91 2.24 6.06
CA GLY A 240 -26.09 2.12 5.18
C GLY A 240 -27.34 1.66 5.93
N ILE A 241 -27.22 0.70 6.84
CA ILE A 241 -28.34 0.23 7.68
C ILE A 241 -28.82 1.33 8.63
N LEU A 242 -27.91 2.07 9.27
CA LEU A 242 -28.27 3.17 10.18
C LEU A 242 -29.02 4.30 9.45
N VAL A 243 -28.51 4.72 8.28
CA VAL A 243 -29.15 5.75 7.46
C VAL A 243 -30.50 5.26 6.96
N GLY A 244 -30.58 4.03 6.44
CA GLY A 244 -31.83 3.42 5.99
C GLY A 244 -32.87 3.30 7.10
N GLY A 245 -32.45 2.90 8.31
CA GLY A 245 -33.32 2.83 9.49
C GLY A 245 -33.86 4.18 9.91
N LYS A 246 -33.02 5.22 9.91
CA LYS A 246 -33.44 6.60 10.24
C LYS A 246 -34.43 7.16 9.22
N LEU A 247 -34.17 6.94 7.93
CA LEU A 247 -35.07 7.34 6.84
C LEU A 247 -36.42 6.60 6.92
N ARG A 248 -36.41 5.30 7.24
CA ARG A 248 -37.64 4.51 7.41
C ARG A 248 -38.49 5.04 8.57
N LYS A 249 -37.86 5.38 9.71
CA LYS A 249 -38.57 5.96 10.86
C LYS A 249 -39.17 7.33 10.53
N SER A 250 -38.43 8.18 9.83
CA SER A 250 -38.93 9.50 9.39
C SER A 250 -40.05 9.40 8.36
N GLY A 251 -40.01 8.40 7.46
CA GLY A 251 -41.06 8.15 6.48
C GLY A 251 -42.37 7.64 7.08
N ASN A 252 -42.30 6.88 8.19
CA ASN A 252 -43.49 6.47 8.93
C ASN A 252 -44.13 7.64 9.67
N CYS A 253 -43.35 8.56 10.27
CA CYS A 253 -43.91 9.80 10.82
C CYS A 253 -44.58 10.69 9.76
N PHE A 254 -44.10 10.67 8.52
CA PHE A 254 -44.71 11.44 7.44
C PHE A 254 -46.03 10.82 6.95
N LYS A 255 -46.23 9.51 7.09
CA LYS A 255 -47.50 8.83 6.78
C LYS A 255 -48.59 9.03 7.84
N GLU A 256 -48.21 9.27 9.10
CA GLU A 256 -49.18 9.61 10.17
C GLU A 256 -49.66 11.07 10.11
N PHE A 257 -49.08 11.90 9.23
CA PHE A 257 -49.51 13.28 8.98
C PHE A 257 -50.35 13.43 7.70
N GLU A 258 -50.95 12.33 7.21
CA GLU A 258 -52.03 12.41 6.22
C GLU A 258 -53.27 13.00 6.90
N PHE A 259 -53.58 14.24 6.51
CA PHE A 259 -54.67 15.07 7.01
C PHE A 259 -56.00 14.31 7.08
N PRO A 260 -56.81 14.49 8.15
CA PRO A 260 -58.19 14.04 8.16
C PRO A 260 -58.93 14.69 6.98
N ALA A 261 -59.72 13.86 6.29
CA ALA A 261 -60.50 14.25 5.13
C ALA A 261 -61.25 15.57 5.39
N VAL A 262 -60.84 16.63 4.69
CA VAL A 262 -61.61 17.88 4.65
C VAL A 262 -62.87 17.59 3.85
N GLU A 263 -63.97 17.48 4.59
CA GLU A 263 -65.32 17.34 4.11
C GLU A 263 -65.64 18.49 3.14
N ALA A 264 -66.19 18.13 1.98
CA ALA A 264 -66.41 19.04 0.87
C ALA A 264 -67.46 20.11 1.22
N LEU A 265 -67.04 21.37 1.32
CA LEU A 265 -67.91 22.54 1.22
C LEU A 265 -68.01 22.97 -0.25
N PRO A 266 -69.21 23.31 -0.76
CA PRO A 266 -69.38 23.81 -2.11
C PRO A 266 -68.91 25.27 -2.15
N VAL A 267 -67.84 25.54 -2.88
CA VAL A 267 -67.38 26.92 -3.12
C VAL A 267 -67.64 27.27 -4.57
N ALA A 268 -68.39 28.35 -4.70
CA ALA A 268 -68.85 28.97 -5.92
C ALA A 268 -67.71 29.31 -6.87
N THR A 269 -68.00 29.09 -8.15
CA THR A 269 -67.31 29.65 -9.28
C THR A 269 -67.48 31.17 -9.29
N GLU A 270 -66.44 31.94 -8.99
CA GLU A 270 -66.26 33.27 -9.58
C GLU A 270 -64.84 33.79 -9.36
N ASP A 271 -64.29 34.35 -10.44
CA ASP A 271 -63.19 35.31 -10.49
C ASP A 271 -61.89 35.04 -9.75
N VAL A 272 -60.86 34.54 -10.45
CA VAL A 272 -59.53 35.20 -10.47
C VAL A 272 -58.81 34.88 -11.80
N ARG A 273 -59.26 35.52 -12.88
CA ARG A 273 -58.51 35.66 -14.15
C ARG A 273 -57.63 36.92 -14.09
N ARG A 274 -56.77 37.03 -13.07
CA ARG A 274 -55.95 38.24 -12.82
C ARG A 274 -54.74 38.01 -11.90
N SER A 275 -53.81 37.11 -12.25
CA SER A 275 -52.44 37.17 -11.68
C SER A 275 -51.33 36.51 -12.52
N GLU A 276 -51.57 36.27 -13.82
CA GLU A 276 -50.62 35.55 -14.68
C GLU A 276 -49.54 36.43 -15.37
N GLU A 277 -49.34 37.68 -14.93
CA GLU A 277 -48.39 38.62 -15.57
C GLU A 277 -47.24 39.14 -14.68
N ALA A 278 -47.08 38.69 -13.44
CA ALA A 278 -46.06 39.26 -12.54
C ALA A 278 -44.77 38.43 -12.32
N ALA A 279 -44.53 37.35 -13.08
CA ALA A 279 -43.36 36.47 -12.85
C ALA A 279 -42.50 36.20 -14.10
N ARG A 280 -42.39 37.19 -15.00
CA ARG A 280 -41.37 37.23 -16.06
C ARG A 280 -40.47 38.45 -15.87
N GLY A 281 -39.45 38.31 -15.04
CA GLY A 281 -38.41 39.32 -14.88
C GLY A 281 -37.46 38.94 -13.77
N ILE A 282 -36.16 39.15 -13.99
CA ILE A 282 -35.01 38.79 -13.13
C ILE A 282 -34.44 37.41 -13.51
N SER A 283 -33.75 37.28 -14.64
CA SER A 283 -32.40 37.82 -14.94
C SER A 283 -31.28 37.18 -14.10
N SER A 284 -30.70 36.14 -14.69
CA SER A 284 -29.25 35.96 -14.89
C SER A 284 -28.33 36.90 -14.10
N SER A 285 -27.85 36.45 -12.93
CA SER A 285 -26.55 36.87 -12.38
C SER A 285 -26.22 36.06 -11.13
N LEU A 286 -25.46 34.98 -11.26
CA LEU A 286 -24.56 34.41 -10.23
C LEU A 286 -23.93 33.10 -10.73
N LEU A 287 -23.08 33.23 -11.75
CA LEU A 287 -22.04 32.25 -12.08
C LEU A 287 -20.71 32.92 -11.77
N LYS A 288 -20.10 32.58 -10.63
CA LYS A 288 -18.68 32.84 -10.37
C LYS A 288 -17.94 31.50 -10.45
N PRO A 289 -16.92 31.35 -11.30
CA PRO A 289 -16.08 30.16 -11.32
C PRO A 289 -15.12 30.18 -10.12
N PHE A 290 -15.07 29.05 -9.41
CA PHE A 290 -14.09 28.77 -8.38
C PHE A 290 -12.77 28.39 -9.06
N VAL A 291 -11.76 29.26 -8.95
CA VAL A 291 -10.38 29.01 -9.40
C VAL A 291 -9.58 28.49 -8.19
N LEU A 292 -9.15 27.23 -8.25
CA LEU A 292 -8.24 26.61 -7.27
C LEU A 292 -6.80 26.94 -7.66
N TYR A 293 -6.11 27.71 -6.82
CA TYR A 293 -4.68 27.95 -6.91
C TYR A 293 -3.91 26.76 -6.34
N ALA A 294 -2.99 26.20 -7.14
CA ALA A 294 -1.95 25.28 -6.69
C ALA A 294 -0.78 26.10 -6.13
N GLY A 295 -0.47 25.93 -4.84
CA GLY A 295 0.71 26.49 -4.19
C GLY A 295 1.82 25.45 -4.13
N THR A 296 2.88 25.66 -4.91
CA THR A 296 4.15 24.93 -4.83
C THR A 296 5.11 25.70 -3.94
N THR A 297 5.41 25.20 -2.74
CA THR A 297 6.51 25.73 -1.92
C THR A 297 7.77 24.95 -2.22
N ARG A 298 8.61 25.60 -3.04
CA ARG A 298 10.04 25.37 -3.22
C ARG A 298 10.76 25.68 -1.90
N THR A 299 11.61 24.79 -1.42
CA THR A 299 12.62 25.08 -0.40
C THR A 299 13.97 24.81 -1.02
N ASP A 300 14.69 25.91 -1.26
CA ASP A 300 16.08 25.91 -1.68
C ASP A 300 16.96 25.68 -0.45
N SER A 301 17.97 24.83 -0.66
CA SER A 301 19.32 24.82 -0.09
C SER A 301 19.76 25.95 0.85
N ASP A 302 20.35 25.54 1.98
CA ASP A 302 21.65 25.99 2.49
C ASP A 302 22.39 24.77 3.08
#